data_AF-A0A1R1BMI1-F1
#
_entry.id   AF-A0A1R1BMI1-F1
#
_cell.length_a   1.000
_cell.length_b   1.000
_cell.length_c   1.000
_cell.angle_alpha   90.00
_cell.angle_beta   90.00
_cell.angle_gamma   90.00
#
_symmetry.space_group_name_H-M   'P 1'
#
loop_
_entity.id
_entity.type
_entity.pdbx_description
1 polymer ?
#
loop_
_entity_poly.entity_id
_entity_poly.type
_entity_poly.pdbx_seq_one_letter_code
_entity_poly.pdbx_strand_id
1 'polypeptide(L)' 'MYSVIETENGLHPFWYLVYVFEQLPQLTTHQAPKALEPLMPWSPLLPDSCRLT' A
#
# COMPACT_ATOMS: atom_id res chain seq x y z
N MET A 1 -11.84 1.20 -17.86
CA MET A 1 -11.60 2.25 -16.86
C MET A 1 -10.80 1.67 -15.69
N TYR A 2 -9.51 2.03 -15.57
CA TYR A 2 -8.70 1.78 -14.37
C TYR A 2 -8.74 3.05 -13.48
N SER A 3 -9.91 3.37 -12.95
CA SER A 3 -10.21 4.68 -12.36
C SER A 3 -10.05 4.76 -10.83
N VAL A 4 -9.03 4.13 -10.25
CA VAL A 4 -8.74 4.25 -8.79
C VAL A 4 -7.28 4.68 -8.53
N ILE A 5 -6.46 4.74 -9.57
CA ILE A 5 -4.99 4.70 -9.47
C ILE A 5 -4.29 5.68 -10.41
N GLU A 6 -5.04 6.40 -11.24
CA GLU A 6 -4.49 7.50 -12.02
C GLU A 6 -4.21 8.69 -11.09
N THR A 7 -2.94 8.75 -10.67
CA THR A 7 -2.13 9.97 -10.53
C THR A 7 -2.48 10.94 -9.41
N GLU A 8 -2.07 10.61 -8.19
CA GLU A 8 -1.55 11.67 -7.28
C GLU A 8 -0.49 11.23 -6.25
N ASN A 9 -0.12 9.94 -6.15
CA ASN A 9 0.84 9.49 -5.12
C ASN A 9 2.13 8.84 -5.64
N GLY A 10 2.38 8.84 -6.96
CA GLY A 10 3.61 8.25 -7.51
C GLY A 10 3.77 6.76 -7.20
N LEU A 11 2.67 6.04 -6.96
CA LEU A 11 2.68 4.61 -6.65
C LEU A 11 2.29 3.76 -7.84
N HIS A 12 2.99 2.64 -8.02
CA HIS A 12 2.63 1.61 -8.96
C HIS A 12 1.47 0.77 -8.39
N PRO A 13 0.27 0.87 -8.96
CA PRO A 13 -0.95 0.40 -8.33
C PRO A 13 -1.05 -1.11 -8.19
N PHE A 14 -0.55 -1.84 -9.19
CA PHE A 14 -0.48 -3.30 -9.12
C PHE A 14 0.39 -3.77 -7.95
N TRP A 15 1.65 -3.32 -7.89
CA TRP A 15 2.59 -3.67 -6.83
C TRP A 15 2.15 -3.22 -5.45
N TYR A 16 1.55 -2.03 -5.35
CA TYR A 16 0.98 -1.55 -4.09
C TYR A 16 -0.13 -2.48 -3.58
N LEU A 17 -1.08 -2.87 -4.43
CA LEU A 17 -2.15 -3.78 -4.03
C LEU A 17 -1.62 -5.16 -3.66
N VAL A 18 -0.66 -5.70 -4.42
CA VAL A 18 0.00 -6.97 -4.09
C VAL A 18 0.64 -6.90 -2.70
N TYR A 19 1.44 -5.86 -2.44
CA TYR A 19 2.08 -5.66 -1.15
C TYR A 19 1.07 -5.55 0.00
N VAL A 20 0.01 -4.76 -0.17
CA VAL A 20 -1.04 -4.62 0.84
C VAL A 20 -1.69 -5.98 1.13
N PHE A 21 -2.05 -6.75 0.11
CA PHE A 21 -2.67 -8.06 0.30
C PHE A 21 -1.73 -9.11 0.92
N GLU A 22 -0.42 -9.01 0.71
CA GLU A 22 0.56 -9.88 1.40
C GLU A 22 0.75 -9.51 2.88
N GLN A 23 0.67 -8.22 3.22
CA GLN A 23 0.87 -7.74 4.59
C GLN A 23 -0.40 -7.84 5.44
N LEU A 24 -1.59 -7.66 4.85
CA LEU A 24 -2.88 -7.74 5.54
C LEU A 24 -3.09 -9.02 6.37
N PRO A 25 -2.83 -10.25 5.89
CA PRO A 25 -3.01 -11.46 6.68
C PRO A 25 -2.02 -11.58 7.85
N GLN A 26 -0.91 -10.83 7.82
CA GLN A 26 0.06 -10.78 8.92
C GLN A 26 -0.37 -9.79 10.02
N LEU A 27 -1.33 -8.91 9.73
CA LEU A 27 -1.86 -7.98 10.72
C LEU A 27 -2.85 -8.71 11.64
N THR A 28 -2.47 -8.90 12.90
CA THR A 28 -3.41 -9.36 13.91
C THR A 28 -4.45 -8.27 14.18
N THR A 29 -5.73 -8.64 14.30
CA THR A 29 -6.89 -7.73 14.42
C THR A 29 -6.76 -6.72 15.57
N HIS A 30 -5.92 -7.04 16.55
CA HIS A 30 -5.68 -6.23 17.74
C HIS A 30 -4.79 -4.99 17.51
N GLN A 31 -4.14 -4.87 16.35
CA GLN A 31 -3.24 -3.76 16.00
C GLN A 31 -3.73 -2.91 14.81
N ALA A 32 -4.97 -3.14 14.37
CA ALA A 32 -5.48 -2.70 13.07
C ALA A 32 -5.19 -1.23 12.69
N PRO A 33 -5.50 -0.19 13.48
CA PRO A 33 -5.28 1.18 13.01
C PRO A 33 -3.79 1.51 12.84
N LYS A 34 -2.95 1.13 13.81
CA LYS A 34 -1.52 1.45 13.80
C LYS A 34 -0.70 0.59 12.84
N ALA A 35 -1.15 -0.64 12.60
CA ALA A 35 -0.48 -1.54 11.69
C ALA A 35 -0.88 -1.32 10.22
N LEU A 36 -1.96 -0.57 9.97
CA LEU A 36 -2.35 -0.13 8.63
C LEU A 36 -1.62 1.15 8.18
N GLU A 37 -1.18 2.02 9.10
CA GLU A 37 -0.35 3.20 8.79
C GLU A 37 0.84 2.94 7.85
N PRO A 38 1.66 1.87 8.01
CA PRO A 38 2.73 1.54 7.07
C PRO A 38 2.24 1.09 5.68
N LEU A 39 0.99 0.63 5.58
CA LEU A 39 0.40 0.14 4.34
C LEU A 39 -0.35 1.22 3.55
N MET A 40 -0.51 2.42 4.13
CA MET A 40 -1.19 3.53 3.47
C MET A 40 -0.40 4.06 2.26
N PRO A 41 -1.07 4.62 1.24
CA PRO A 41 -0.41 5.01 -0.01
C PRO A 41 0.53 6.21 0.14
N TRP A 42 0.44 6.97 1.24
CA TRP A 42 1.37 8.06 1.59
C TRP A 42 2.47 7.60 2.55
N SER A 43 2.54 6.31 2.91
CA SER A 43 3.47 5.85 3.93
C SER A 43 4.91 5.87 3.42
N PRO A 44 5.86 6.46 4.17
CA PRO A 44 7.27 6.40 3.82
C PRO A 44 7.86 4.98 3.94
N LEU A 45 7.15 4.06 4.60
CA LEU A 45 7.55 2.67 4.79
C LEU A 45 7.24 1.77 3.59
N LEU A 46 6.59 2.31 2.54
CA LEU A 46 6.33 1.55 1.33
C LEU A 46 7.63 1.27 0.56
N PRO A 47 7.82 0.03 0.07
CA PRO A 47 8.99 -0.35 -0.70
C PRO A 47 9.04 0.39 -2.05
N ASP A 48 10.24 0.58 -2.59
CA ASP A 48 10.46 1.27 -3.86
C ASP A 48 9.81 0.57 -5.06
N SER A 49 9.59 -0.74 -4.97
CA SER A 49 8.84 -1.51 -5.98
C SER A 49 7.39 -1.04 -6.12
N CYS A 50 6.83 -0.44 -5.07
CA CYS A 50 5.51 0.16 -5.10
C CYS A 50 5.54 1.59 -5.63
N ARG A 51 6.70 2.18 -5.90
CA ARG A 51 6.84 3.55 -6.43
C ARG A 51 7.03 3.50 -7.95
N LEU A 52 6.40 4.44 -8.65
CA LEU A 52 6.66 4.69 -10.06
C LEU A 52 8.03 5.38 -10.13
N THR A 53 9.05 4.63 -10.54
CA THR A 53 10.43 5.11 -10.69
C THR A 53 10.56 6.09 -11.85
#